data_AF-Q2JWB5-F1
#
_entry.id   AF-Q2JWB5-F1
#
_cell.length_a   1.000
_cell.length_b   1.000
_cell.length_c   1.000
_cell.angle_alpha   90.00
_cell.angle_beta   90.00
_cell.angle_gamma   90.00
#
_symmetry.space_group_name_H-M   'P 1'
#
loop_
_entity.id
_entity.type
_entity.pdbx_description
1 polymer ?
#
loop_
_entity_poly.entity_id
_entity_poly.type
_entity_poly.pdbx_seq_one_letter_code
_entity_poly.pdbx_strand_id
1 'polypeptide(L)'
;MERLRPTNGPVSQSIWPVRSLLLTLLAGIAFGCGGGTGNSPPLPSPGSGSVVLQVDPARGPFTKVADAVAEAQRLQNATAGLEVLIQILGAGRERLQGNLALDGGDGTNGGRIRITSSAAYEILTGPFDLIVASQTSLQGVDVVLEGGRVQVNNGNFQPSKVTLNDPRSNILVNGNAAVLEGVLGQLAQIFCRQFSDPCVQISGNGRVASISSTVSKAGGVGIGTVPGSNPTIENSTILLQAVRALAVRYSDNSGGVFRNNQIEGDPATAATAAPVQARQAATDGTTGIQLDGAGSAPAIQFNRIGVGRIAGSVGIRILQGSQARTISDNTFITRSEGMGVGIQVVAGTPETVVAAYLANNRFQGNFAERISVGPVPTPTPELTPTPTPEPTPRLTPTPIPAPTPRPTPRPTPTPAPTPTPELTPTPTPEPTPRLTPTPIPEPIPRPTPTPTPTLTPTPAGVTITIPGLPAGATVRVTGAGGSPVIATSTSVSGDVVIFPGPFTIPFGGQVRVTPAIPLPGPIRVGGTTLTIFDNTTNPGSTTYFNLGPAISVN
;
A
#
# COMPACT_ATOMS: atom_id res chain seq x y z
N MET A 1 -83.93 0.32 29.28
CA MET A 1 -83.13 1.53 29.01
C MET A 1 -82.12 1.15 27.94
N GLU A 2 -82.53 1.13 26.67
CA GLU A 2 -82.28 2.22 25.69
C GLU A 2 -80.77 2.49 25.49
N ARG A 3 -80.13 1.83 24.51
CA ARG A 3 -79.95 2.22 23.09
C ARG A 3 -78.99 3.42 22.89
N LEU A 4 -77.88 3.15 22.20
CA LEU A 4 -77.34 3.83 21.00
C LEU A 4 -75.80 4.02 21.02
N ARG A 5 -75.13 3.40 20.03
CA ARG A 5 -73.92 3.97 19.41
C ARG A 5 -74.33 5.19 18.56
N PRO A 6 -73.38 6.08 18.23
CA PRO A 6 -72.88 6.05 16.85
C PRO A 6 -71.38 6.29 16.70
N THR A 7 -70.91 5.86 15.52
CA THR A 7 -69.62 6.06 14.85
C THR A 7 -69.33 7.51 14.48
N ASN A 8 -68.05 7.91 14.45
CA ASN A 8 -67.40 8.82 13.47
C ASN A 8 -65.87 8.85 13.73
N GLY A 9 -65.04 8.58 12.71
CA GLY A 9 -63.62 8.99 12.70
C GLY A 9 -63.47 10.41 12.11
N PRO A 10 -62.30 10.82 11.58
CA PRO A 10 -60.91 10.72 12.04
C PRO A 10 -60.27 12.12 12.22
N VAL A 11 -59.36 12.37 13.19
CA VAL A 11 -58.51 13.59 13.17
C VAL A 11 -57.13 13.32 13.80
N SER A 12 -56.11 13.55 12.99
CA SER A 12 -54.69 13.72 13.32
C SER A 12 -54.47 14.76 14.43
N GLN A 13 -53.71 14.45 15.48
CA GLN A 13 -52.79 15.41 16.12
C GLN A 13 -51.56 14.71 16.71
N SER A 14 -50.45 14.93 16.02
CA SER A 14 -49.07 14.85 16.49
C SER A 14 -48.82 15.77 17.69
N ILE A 15 -48.38 15.25 18.83
CA ILE A 15 -47.61 16.03 19.83
C ILE A 15 -46.58 15.10 20.49
N TRP A 16 -45.30 15.27 20.11
CA TRP A 16 -44.15 14.84 20.90
C TRP A 16 -43.84 15.92 21.95
N PRO A 17 -43.54 15.60 23.21
CA PRO A 17 -42.85 16.52 24.08
C PRO A 17 -41.33 16.36 23.91
N VAL A 18 -40.70 17.41 23.42
CA VAL A 18 -39.25 17.64 23.39
C VAL A 18 -38.75 17.74 24.84
N ARG A 19 -37.74 16.94 25.20
CA ARG A 19 -36.76 17.34 26.21
C ARG A 19 -35.35 17.10 25.68
N SER A 20 -34.70 18.24 25.50
CA SER A 20 -33.33 18.47 25.09
C SER A 20 -32.33 17.94 26.14
N LEU A 21 -31.26 17.29 25.68
CA LEU A 21 -29.94 17.43 26.31
C LEU A 21 -28.89 17.57 25.21
N LEU A 22 -28.20 18.70 25.25
CA LEU A 22 -27.12 19.16 24.38
C LEU A 22 -26.04 18.10 24.12
N LEU A 23 -25.69 17.90 22.85
CA LEU A 23 -24.30 17.69 22.41
C LEU A 23 -24.11 18.35 21.03
N THR A 24 -22.92 18.90 20.84
CA THR A 24 -22.50 19.96 19.92
C THR A 24 -22.59 19.68 18.40
N LEU A 25 -22.87 20.77 17.67
CA LEU A 25 -22.87 21.00 16.23
C LEU A 25 -21.81 20.23 15.41
N LEU A 26 -22.28 19.42 14.46
CA LEU A 26 -21.70 19.22 13.12
C LEU A 26 -22.91 18.97 12.19
N ALA A 27 -23.00 19.71 11.08
CA ALA A 27 -24.15 19.71 10.18
C ALA A 27 -24.26 18.44 9.33
N GLY A 28 -24.47 17.29 9.98
CA GLY A 28 -24.75 16.01 9.33
C GLY A 28 -26.18 15.56 9.60
N ILE A 29 -26.89 15.17 8.55
CA ILE A 29 -28.23 14.56 8.67
C ILE A 29 -28.02 13.14 9.20
N ALA A 30 -28.37 12.90 10.46
CA ALA A 30 -28.34 11.57 11.07
C ALA A 30 -29.58 10.78 10.62
N PHE A 31 -29.39 9.73 9.83
CA PHE A 31 -30.47 8.83 9.44
C PHE A 31 -30.46 7.58 10.33
N GLY A 32 -31.49 7.41 11.15
CA GLY A 32 -31.79 6.15 11.84
C GLY A 32 -32.95 5.44 11.15
N CYS A 33 -32.70 4.35 10.42
CA CYS A 33 -33.74 3.53 9.79
C CYS A 33 -33.88 2.17 10.48
N GLY A 34 -35.02 1.92 11.13
CA GLY A 34 -35.31 0.65 11.79
C GLY A 34 -35.36 -0.53 10.82
N GLY A 35 -34.74 -1.64 11.22
CA GLY A 35 -34.75 -2.90 10.47
C GLY A 35 -36.15 -3.51 10.41
N GLY A 36 -36.69 -3.63 9.19
CA GLY A 36 -37.95 -4.32 8.91
C GLY A 36 -38.61 -3.77 7.65
N THR A 37 -38.30 -4.38 6.50
CA THR A 37 -39.04 -4.26 5.22
C THR A 37 -39.70 -2.88 4.98
N GLY A 38 -38.91 -1.85 4.68
CA GLY A 38 -39.49 -0.53 4.38
C GLY A 38 -38.45 0.54 4.08
N ASN A 39 -38.33 0.86 2.79
CA ASN A 39 -37.72 2.03 2.15
C ASN A 39 -36.36 2.52 2.67
N SER A 40 -35.33 2.35 1.82
CA SER A 40 -34.04 3.05 1.91
C SER A 40 -34.24 4.56 2.13
N PRO A 41 -33.37 5.23 2.91
CA PRO A 41 -33.47 6.66 3.13
C PRO A 41 -33.45 7.43 1.81
N PRO A 42 -34.20 8.56 1.73
CA PRO A 42 -34.21 9.41 0.54
C PRO A 42 -32.81 9.92 0.24
N LEU A 43 -32.48 10.02 -1.05
CA LEU A 43 -31.16 10.42 -1.49
C LEU A 43 -30.83 11.86 -1.03
N PRO A 44 -29.64 12.10 -0.47
CA PRO A 44 -29.19 13.44 -0.17
C PRO A 44 -29.12 14.28 -1.46
N SER A 45 -29.53 15.55 -1.39
CA SER A 45 -29.42 16.46 -2.52
C SER A 45 -27.93 16.74 -2.82
N PRO A 46 -27.52 16.95 -4.08
CA PRO A 46 -26.14 17.31 -4.42
C PRO A 46 -25.68 18.53 -3.61
N GLY A 47 -24.58 18.41 -2.86
CA GLY A 47 -24.04 19.47 -2.00
C GLY A 47 -24.54 19.50 -0.55
N SER A 48 -25.33 18.51 -0.11
CA SER A 48 -25.62 18.33 1.31
C SER A 48 -24.40 17.79 2.08
N GLY A 49 -24.25 18.21 3.35
CA GLY A 49 -23.09 17.89 4.20
C GLY A 49 -22.91 16.39 4.49
N SER A 50 -21.90 16.03 5.29
CA SER A 50 -21.57 14.63 5.59
C SER A 50 -22.78 13.85 6.13
N VAL A 51 -23.00 12.64 5.61
CA VAL A 51 -24.04 11.72 6.12
C VAL A 51 -23.45 10.88 7.24
N VAL A 52 -24.19 10.72 8.33
CA VAL A 52 -23.77 9.89 9.46
C VAL A 52 -24.64 8.64 9.56
N LEU A 53 -24.01 7.48 9.47
CA LEU A 53 -24.63 6.17 9.72
C LEU A 53 -24.18 5.67 11.10
N GLN A 54 -25.13 5.25 11.92
CA GLN A 54 -24.83 4.73 13.26
C GLN A 54 -24.97 3.21 13.29
N VAL A 55 -23.91 2.55 13.75
CA VAL A 55 -23.87 1.12 14.02
C VAL A 55 -23.94 0.91 15.52
N ASP A 56 -25.01 0.27 15.97
CA ASP A 56 -25.16 -0.19 17.35
C ASP A 56 -25.38 -1.72 17.32
N PRO A 57 -24.39 -2.51 17.76
CA PRO A 57 -24.46 -3.97 17.71
C PRO A 57 -25.57 -4.56 18.59
N ALA A 58 -26.01 -3.83 19.62
CA ALA A 58 -27.06 -4.29 20.52
C ALA A 58 -28.44 -3.93 19.98
N ARG A 59 -28.63 -2.66 19.59
CA ARG A 59 -29.90 -2.11 19.11
C ARG A 59 -29.66 -0.89 18.22
N GLY A 60 -29.79 -1.05 16.92
CA GLY A 60 -29.59 0.05 15.98
C GLY A 60 -30.19 -0.20 14.61
N PRO A 61 -30.22 0.84 13.76
CA PRO A 61 -30.62 0.71 12.36
C PRO A 61 -29.67 -0.22 11.59
N PHE A 62 -28.37 -0.16 11.95
CA PHE A 62 -27.36 -1.12 11.53
C PHE A 62 -26.82 -1.83 12.77
N THR A 63 -26.85 -3.17 12.74
CA THR A 63 -26.27 -4.01 13.80
C THR A 63 -24.90 -4.56 13.42
N LYS A 64 -24.52 -4.42 12.14
CA LYS A 64 -23.23 -4.86 11.58
C LYS A 64 -22.61 -3.73 10.76
N VAL A 65 -21.28 -3.67 10.76
CA VAL A 65 -20.52 -2.70 9.97
C VAL A 65 -20.64 -3.02 8.48
N ALA A 66 -20.66 -4.29 8.09
CA ALA A 66 -20.82 -4.65 6.68
C ALA A 66 -22.12 -4.09 6.06
N ASP A 67 -23.23 -4.14 6.80
CA ASP A 67 -24.52 -3.62 6.33
C ASP A 67 -24.49 -2.08 6.20
N ALA A 68 -23.85 -1.38 7.15
CA ALA A 68 -23.68 0.06 7.07
C ALA A 68 -22.74 0.50 5.93
N VAL A 69 -21.70 -0.30 5.65
CA VAL A 69 -20.79 -0.06 4.51
C VAL A 69 -21.52 -0.24 3.19
N ALA A 70 -22.35 -1.28 3.06
CA ALA A 70 -23.16 -1.48 1.86
C ALA A 70 -24.12 -0.31 1.62
N GLU A 71 -24.75 0.23 2.66
CA GLU A 71 -25.59 1.43 2.53
C GLU A 71 -24.76 2.68 2.20
N ALA A 72 -23.60 2.87 2.83
CA ALA A 72 -22.71 3.98 2.52
C ALA A 72 -22.31 3.99 1.04
N GLN A 73 -21.96 2.83 0.49
CA GLN A 73 -21.63 2.67 -0.93
C GLN A 73 -22.84 2.94 -1.82
N ARG A 74 -24.04 2.47 -1.44
CA ARG A 74 -25.28 2.79 -2.16
C ARG A 74 -25.53 4.29 -2.23
N LEU A 75 -25.31 5.01 -1.13
CA LEU A 75 -25.46 6.47 -1.06
C LEU A 75 -24.42 7.20 -1.92
N GLN A 76 -23.16 6.77 -1.88
CA GLN A 76 -22.10 7.35 -2.70
C GLN A 76 -22.30 7.13 -4.21
N ASN A 77 -22.80 5.96 -4.60
CA ASN A 77 -23.14 5.69 -6.00
C ASN A 77 -24.26 6.59 -6.52
N ALA A 78 -25.13 7.05 -5.62
CA ALA A 78 -26.25 7.92 -5.96
C ALA A 78 -25.92 9.42 -5.81
N THR A 79 -24.82 9.78 -5.13
CA THR A 79 -24.45 11.17 -4.86
C THR A 79 -22.93 11.33 -4.95
N ALA A 80 -22.48 11.90 -6.07
CA ALA A 80 -21.08 12.23 -6.27
C ALA A 80 -20.57 13.18 -5.17
N GLY A 81 -19.38 12.91 -4.66
CA GLY A 81 -18.67 13.71 -3.66
C GLY A 81 -19.13 13.48 -2.22
N LEU A 82 -20.04 12.53 -1.99
CA LEU A 82 -20.62 12.33 -0.66
C LEU A 82 -19.60 11.76 0.34
N GLU A 83 -19.43 12.48 1.45
CA GLU A 83 -18.74 11.97 2.63
C GLU A 83 -19.73 11.24 3.53
N VAL A 84 -19.42 9.97 3.83
CA VAL A 84 -20.19 9.13 4.75
C VAL A 84 -19.33 8.80 5.96
N LEU A 85 -19.82 9.14 7.14
CA LEU A 85 -19.24 8.79 8.43
C LEU A 85 -20.04 7.65 9.05
N ILE A 86 -19.40 6.51 9.30
CA ILE A 86 -19.97 5.38 10.02
C ILE A 86 -19.44 5.41 11.45
N GLN A 87 -20.34 5.61 12.42
CA GLN A 87 -20.02 5.63 13.85
C GLN A 87 -20.46 4.34 14.52
N ILE A 88 -19.52 3.59 15.08
CA ILE A 88 -19.79 2.39 15.87
C ILE A 88 -19.88 2.81 17.34
N LEU A 89 -21.09 2.75 17.88
CA LEU A 89 -21.42 3.30 19.20
C LEU A 89 -21.31 2.27 20.33
N GLY A 90 -21.51 0.99 20.01
CA GLY A 90 -21.52 -0.11 20.98
C GLY A 90 -20.39 -1.11 20.78
N ALA A 91 -20.00 -1.79 21.87
CA ALA A 91 -19.08 -2.91 21.79
C ALA A 91 -19.76 -4.10 21.09
N GLY A 92 -19.01 -4.82 20.27
CA GLY A 92 -19.59 -5.89 19.47
C GLY A 92 -18.56 -6.75 18.77
N ARG A 93 -19.04 -7.84 18.17
CA ARG A 93 -18.24 -8.78 17.41
C ARG A 93 -18.97 -9.13 16.11
N GLU A 94 -18.30 -8.97 14.99
CA GLU A 94 -18.84 -9.27 13.67
C GLU A 94 -17.96 -10.30 12.96
N ARG A 95 -18.57 -11.41 12.55
CA ARG A 95 -17.92 -12.37 11.66
C ARG A 95 -18.33 -12.09 10.22
N LEU A 96 -17.35 -11.84 9.37
CA LEU A 96 -17.58 -11.58 7.95
C LEU A 96 -18.18 -12.80 7.26
N GLN A 97 -19.17 -12.55 6.41
CA GLN A 97 -19.80 -13.55 5.53
C GLN A 97 -19.33 -13.42 4.07
N GLY A 98 -18.51 -12.41 3.78
CA GLY A 98 -17.95 -12.06 2.47
C GLY A 98 -16.82 -11.05 2.66
N ASN A 99 -16.13 -10.69 1.57
CA ASN A 99 -15.11 -9.64 1.62
C ASN A 99 -15.77 -8.32 2.03
N LEU A 100 -15.18 -7.63 3.00
CA LEU A 100 -15.59 -6.29 3.39
C LEU A 100 -14.67 -5.29 2.69
N ALA A 101 -15.15 -4.72 1.59
CA ALA A 101 -14.43 -3.68 0.86
C ALA A 101 -14.94 -2.31 1.26
N LEU A 102 -14.10 -1.54 1.94
CA LEU A 102 -14.29 -0.11 2.16
C LEU A 102 -13.75 0.59 0.92
N ASP A 103 -14.66 1.07 0.09
CA ASP A 103 -14.34 1.81 -1.13
C ASP A 103 -15.08 3.14 -1.09
N GLY A 104 -14.33 4.25 -1.20
CA GLY A 104 -14.88 5.61 -1.29
C GLY A 104 -15.42 5.95 -2.68
N GLY A 105 -15.43 4.97 -3.58
CA GLY A 105 -15.67 5.11 -5.00
C GLY A 105 -14.37 5.12 -5.79
N ASP A 106 -14.47 4.91 -7.10
CA ASP A 106 -13.37 4.82 -8.07
C ASP A 106 -12.49 6.09 -8.22
N GLY A 107 -12.65 7.08 -7.34
CA GLY A 107 -11.96 8.36 -7.39
C GLY A 107 -12.51 9.35 -8.42
N THR A 108 -13.45 8.95 -9.29
CA THR A 108 -14.07 9.86 -10.28
C THR A 108 -15.18 10.71 -9.67
N ASN A 109 -15.90 10.13 -8.70
CA ASN A 109 -16.98 10.80 -7.98
C ASN A 109 -16.50 11.50 -6.70
N GLY A 110 -15.28 11.27 -6.21
CA GLY A 110 -14.68 12.01 -5.08
C GLY A 110 -15.31 11.77 -3.69
N GLY A 111 -16.06 10.69 -3.49
CA GLY A 111 -16.65 10.32 -2.20
C GLY A 111 -15.62 9.87 -1.15
N ARG A 112 -16.00 9.86 0.13
CA ARG A 112 -15.16 9.36 1.23
C ARG A 112 -15.97 8.55 2.24
N ILE A 113 -15.44 7.42 2.68
CA ILE A 113 -16.01 6.64 3.80
C ILE A 113 -15.06 6.71 4.98
N ARG A 114 -15.55 7.20 6.12
CA ARG A 114 -14.81 7.16 7.39
C ARG A 114 -15.56 6.29 8.37
N ILE A 115 -14.89 5.31 8.94
CA ILE A 115 -15.44 4.46 10.00
C ILE A 115 -14.67 4.76 11.27
N THR A 116 -15.41 5.08 12.33
CA THR A 116 -14.86 5.37 13.64
C THR A 116 -15.57 4.54 14.68
N SER A 117 -14.81 3.85 15.52
CA SER A 117 -15.35 3.17 16.69
C SER A 117 -15.07 3.95 17.96
N SER A 118 -16.10 4.16 18.77
CA SER A 118 -15.96 4.69 20.14
C SER A 118 -15.92 3.59 21.21
N ALA A 119 -16.06 2.33 20.81
CA ALA A 119 -16.09 1.17 21.69
C ALA A 119 -15.26 0.00 21.13
N ALA A 120 -15.02 -1.03 21.94
CA ALA A 120 -14.33 -2.24 21.49
C ALA A 120 -15.20 -3.02 20.49
N TYR A 121 -14.86 -2.93 19.20
CA TYR A 121 -15.54 -3.63 18.12
C TYR A 121 -14.58 -4.55 17.39
N GLU A 122 -14.89 -5.85 17.35
CA GLU A 122 -14.00 -6.87 16.79
C GLU A 122 -14.56 -7.44 15.47
N ILE A 123 -13.76 -7.40 14.41
CA ILE A 123 -14.06 -7.98 13.10
C ILE A 123 -13.29 -9.30 12.93
N LEU A 124 -14.00 -10.37 12.59
CA LEU A 124 -13.45 -11.70 12.31
C LEU A 124 -13.56 -12.01 10.83
N THR A 125 -12.43 -12.20 10.16
CA THR A 125 -12.40 -12.31 8.70
C THR A 125 -12.66 -13.72 8.16
N GLY A 126 -12.41 -14.78 8.94
CA GLY A 126 -12.51 -16.16 8.41
C GLY A 126 -11.69 -16.27 7.12
N PRO A 127 -12.22 -16.79 5.99
CA PRO A 127 -11.49 -16.83 4.71
C PRO A 127 -11.53 -15.52 3.91
N PHE A 128 -12.25 -14.50 4.37
CA PHE A 128 -12.55 -13.29 3.60
C PHE A 128 -11.54 -12.18 3.87
N ASP A 129 -11.45 -11.23 2.95
CA ASP A 129 -10.55 -10.09 3.08
C ASP A 129 -11.28 -8.86 3.62
N LEU A 130 -10.56 -8.08 4.43
CA LEU A 130 -10.92 -6.71 4.79
C LEU A 130 -10.08 -5.76 3.94
N ILE A 131 -10.71 -4.97 3.09
CA ILE A 131 -10.04 -4.08 2.14
C ILE A 131 -10.34 -2.64 2.53
N VAL A 132 -9.29 -1.86 2.80
CA VAL A 132 -9.35 -0.41 3.08
C VAL A 132 -8.75 0.31 1.88
N ALA A 133 -9.60 0.75 0.96
CA ALA A 133 -9.19 1.36 -0.30
C ALA A 133 -8.96 2.87 -0.18
N SER A 134 -8.55 3.48 -1.29
CA SER A 134 -8.35 4.93 -1.40
C SER A 134 -9.57 5.70 -0.90
N GLN A 135 -9.33 6.89 -0.35
CA GLN A 135 -10.38 7.77 0.18
C GLN A 135 -11.23 7.16 1.32
N THR A 136 -10.79 6.03 1.90
CA THR A 136 -11.41 5.43 3.08
C THR A 136 -10.51 5.43 4.30
N SER A 137 -11.14 5.48 5.47
CA SER A 137 -10.46 5.37 6.76
C SER A 137 -11.23 4.42 7.67
N LEU A 138 -10.52 3.51 8.33
CA LEU A 138 -11.08 2.59 9.33
C LEU A 138 -10.32 2.74 10.65
N GLN A 139 -10.99 3.28 11.67
CA GLN A 139 -10.35 3.69 12.93
C GLN A 139 -10.98 3.04 14.15
N GLY A 140 -10.13 2.57 15.07
CA GLY A 140 -10.53 2.15 16.42
C GLY A 140 -11.12 0.75 16.51
N VAL A 141 -10.97 -0.07 15.47
CA VAL A 141 -11.47 -1.44 15.45
C VAL A 141 -10.38 -2.45 15.79
N ASP A 142 -10.81 -3.58 16.36
CA ASP A 142 -10.02 -4.77 16.52
C ASP A 142 -10.27 -5.72 15.35
N VAL A 143 -9.23 -6.36 14.83
CA VAL A 143 -9.34 -7.32 13.72
C VAL A 143 -8.67 -8.63 14.09
N VAL A 144 -9.38 -9.74 13.90
CA VAL A 144 -8.84 -11.09 14.06
C VAL A 144 -8.91 -11.83 12.74
N LEU A 145 -7.72 -12.16 12.22
CA LEU A 145 -7.56 -12.94 11.01
C LEU A 145 -7.48 -14.43 11.37
N GLU A 146 -8.58 -15.14 11.16
CA GLU A 146 -8.68 -16.61 11.18
C GLU A 146 -8.52 -17.19 9.76
N GLY A 147 -7.84 -16.43 8.89
CA GLY A 147 -7.76 -16.59 7.44
C GLY A 147 -7.90 -15.23 6.75
N GLY A 148 -7.87 -15.21 5.42
CA GLY A 148 -7.97 -13.98 4.64
C GLY A 148 -6.90 -12.95 5.02
N ARG A 149 -7.05 -11.70 4.56
CA ARG A 149 -6.04 -10.64 4.72
C ARG A 149 -6.67 -9.30 5.03
N VAL A 150 -5.87 -8.40 5.61
CA VAL A 150 -6.16 -6.97 5.55
C VAL A 150 -5.41 -6.37 4.38
N GLN A 151 -6.09 -5.70 3.47
CA GLN A 151 -5.49 -4.99 2.35
C GLN A 151 -5.71 -3.49 2.49
N VAL A 152 -4.66 -2.72 2.72
CA VAL A 152 -4.69 -1.26 2.77
C VAL A 152 -4.20 -0.74 1.43
N ASN A 153 -5.12 -0.42 0.53
CA ASN A 153 -4.84 -0.02 -0.85
C ASN A 153 -5.02 1.50 -1.00
N ASN A 154 -3.98 2.28 -0.70
CA ASN A 154 -4.03 3.76 -0.60
C ASN A 154 -5.04 4.34 0.41
N GLY A 155 -5.61 3.51 1.28
CA GLY A 155 -6.49 3.93 2.38
C GLY A 155 -5.73 4.17 3.70
N ASN A 156 -6.48 4.56 4.72
CA ASN A 156 -5.95 4.71 6.09
C ASN A 156 -6.56 3.66 7.02
N PHE A 157 -5.74 2.73 7.49
CA PHE A 157 -6.14 1.73 8.46
C PHE A 157 -5.52 2.04 9.82
N GLN A 158 -6.38 2.36 10.79
CA GLN A 158 -5.97 2.68 12.14
C GLN A 158 -6.62 1.74 13.16
N PRO A 159 -6.12 0.50 13.27
CA PRO A 159 -6.65 -0.45 14.24
C PRO A 159 -6.21 -0.11 15.65
N SER A 160 -7.01 -0.52 16.62
CA SER A 160 -6.57 -0.63 18.02
C SER A 160 -5.73 -1.90 18.19
N LYS A 161 -6.17 -3.01 17.59
CA LYS A 161 -5.50 -4.31 17.62
C LYS A 161 -5.73 -5.12 16.34
N VAL A 162 -4.72 -5.87 15.92
CA VAL A 162 -4.82 -6.89 14.88
C VAL A 162 -4.19 -8.20 15.36
N THR A 163 -4.89 -9.32 15.23
CA THR A 163 -4.37 -10.64 15.60
C THR A 163 -4.36 -11.54 14.37
N LEU A 164 -3.20 -12.10 14.03
CA LEU A 164 -3.04 -13.04 12.92
C LEU A 164 -2.87 -14.45 13.47
N ASN A 165 -3.87 -15.30 13.24
CA ASN A 165 -3.96 -16.67 13.77
C ASN A 165 -4.03 -17.75 12.66
N ASP A 166 -3.77 -17.40 11.40
CA ASP A 166 -3.79 -18.36 10.29
C ASP A 166 -2.55 -18.20 9.38
N PRO A 167 -1.90 -19.28 8.93
CA PRO A 167 -0.71 -19.22 8.08
C PRO A 167 -0.88 -18.52 6.73
N ARG A 168 -2.11 -18.29 6.25
CA ARG A 168 -2.41 -17.60 4.98
C ARG A 168 -2.66 -16.11 5.17
N SER A 169 -2.82 -15.68 6.43
CA SER A 169 -3.11 -14.30 6.78
C SER A 169 -1.87 -13.42 6.79
N ASN A 170 -2.04 -12.19 6.35
CA ASN A 170 -1.08 -11.11 6.50
C ASN A 170 -1.80 -9.76 6.33
N ILE A 171 -1.08 -8.67 6.60
CA ILE A 171 -1.51 -7.31 6.32
C ILE A 171 -0.71 -6.81 5.11
N LEU A 172 -1.41 -6.36 4.07
CA LEU A 172 -0.80 -5.78 2.87
C LEU A 172 -0.99 -4.26 2.91
N VAL A 173 0.09 -3.50 2.90
CA VAL A 173 0.09 -2.03 2.83
C VAL A 173 0.57 -1.64 1.44
N ASN A 174 -0.36 -1.33 0.55
CA ASN A 174 -0.12 -1.21 -0.89
C ASN A 174 -0.37 0.22 -1.39
N GLY A 175 0.67 0.79 -1.98
CA GLY A 175 0.59 2.06 -2.69
C GLY A 175 1.19 3.22 -1.90
N ASN A 176 1.18 4.39 -2.52
CA ASN A 176 1.94 5.55 -2.05
C ASN A 176 1.23 6.33 -0.94
N ALA A 177 -0.08 6.18 -0.81
CA ALA A 177 -0.88 6.86 0.20
C ALA A 177 -1.42 5.88 1.27
N ALA A 178 -1.00 4.61 1.23
CA ALA A 178 -1.45 3.62 2.20
C ALA A 178 -0.83 3.90 3.57
N VAL A 179 -1.68 3.96 4.59
CA VAL A 179 -1.28 4.22 5.98
C VAL A 179 -1.79 3.09 6.87
N LEU A 180 -0.87 2.48 7.61
CA LEU A 180 -1.18 1.64 8.77
C LEU A 180 -0.64 2.35 10.01
N GLU A 181 -1.52 2.87 10.86
CA GLU A 181 -1.11 3.67 12.01
C GLU A 181 -1.96 3.42 13.26
N GLY A 182 -1.37 3.49 14.46
CA GLY A 182 -2.16 3.47 15.69
C GLY A 182 -3.17 4.63 15.81
N VAL A 183 -4.27 4.39 16.51
CA VAL A 183 -5.30 5.41 16.77
C VAL A 183 -4.79 6.49 17.71
N LEU A 184 -4.92 7.76 17.32
CA LEU A 184 -4.85 8.96 18.18
C LEU A 184 -3.80 8.90 19.30
N GLY A 185 -2.53 8.74 18.93
CA GLY A 185 -1.41 8.76 19.88
C GLY A 185 -1.22 7.47 20.69
N GLN A 186 -1.98 6.42 20.39
CA GLN A 186 -1.78 5.08 20.93
C GLN A 186 -1.09 4.17 19.91
N LEU A 187 -0.42 3.12 20.39
CA LEU A 187 0.19 2.11 19.54
C LEU A 187 -0.86 1.07 19.12
N ALA A 188 -1.01 0.82 17.81
CA ALA A 188 -1.79 -0.34 17.33
C ALA A 188 -1.09 -1.64 17.71
N GLN A 189 -1.78 -2.56 18.39
CA GLN A 189 -1.18 -3.85 18.77
C GLN A 189 -1.33 -4.88 17.64
N ILE A 190 -0.23 -5.35 17.06
CA ILE A 190 -0.24 -6.37 16.00
C ILE A 190 0.37 -7.67 16.54
N PHE A 191 -0.44 -8.72 16.67
CA PHE A 191 -0.01 -10.02 17.16
C PHE A 191 0.19 -10.99 15.99
N CYS A 192 1.43 -11.17 15.56
CA CYS A 192 1.83 -12.06 14.47
C CYS A 192 2.11 -13.47 15.03
N ARG A 193 1.06 -14.27 15.24
CA ARG A 193 1.18 -15.63 15.81
C ARG A 193 1.33 -16.70 14.74
N GLN A 194 0.42 -16.71 13.77
CA GLN A 194 0.49 -17.53 12.56
C GLN A 194 0.14 -16.64 11.37
N PHE A 195 0.98 -16.65 10.34
CA PHE A 195 0.87 -15.73 9.21
C PHE A 195 1.69 -16.21 8.00
N SER A 196 1.37 -15.67 6.84
CA SER A 196 2.16 -15.76 5.62
C SER A 196 3.31 -14.77 5.72
N ASP A 197 4.56 -15.21 5.54
CA ASP A 197 5.70 -14.30 5.68
C ASP A 197 5.72 -13.26 4.53
N PRO A 198 5.82 -11.94 4.81
CA PRO A 198 5.89 -11.28 6.13
C PRO A 198 4.50 -10.97 6.74
N CYS A 199 4.45 -10.81 8.06
CA CYS A 199 3.22 -10.46 8.80
C CYS A 199 2.59 -9.14 8.30
N VAL A 200 3.43 -8.12 8.08
CA VAL A 200 3.08 -6.89 7.37
C VAL A 200 3.95 -6.80 6.13
N GLN A 201 3.33 -6.78 4.96
CA GLN A 201 4.00 -6.59 3.67
C GLN A 201 3.73 -5.19 3.15
N ILE A 202 4.78 -4.45 2.79
CA ILE A 202 4.66 -3.08 2.29
C ILE A 202 5.12 -3.01 0.83
N SER A 203 4.34 -2.31 0.02
CA SER A 203 4.54 -2.08 -1.41
C SER A 203 4.48 -0.58 -1.72
N GLY A 204 5.43 -0.08 -2.52
CA GLY A 204 5.50 1.33 -2.90
C GLY A 204 6.01 2.22 -1.75
N ASN A 205 5.37 3.37 -1.55
CA ASN A 205 5.79 4.37 -0.55
C ASN A 205 4.92 4.36 0.73
N GLY A 206 4.25 3.25 1.03
CA GLY A 206 3.34 3.14 2.17
C GLY A 206 3.99 3.51 3.51
N ARG A 207 3.17 4.01 4.44
CA ARG A 207 3.59 4.43 5.78
C ARG A 207 3.06 3.46 6.84
N VAL A 208 3.96 2.97 7.69
CA VAL A 208 3.64 2.18 8.88
C VAL A 208 4.16 2.95 10.08
N ALA A 209 3.26 3.40 10.95
CA ALA A 209 3.64 4.27 12.07
C ALA A 209 2.92 3.87 13.35
N SER A 210 3.52 4.15 14.50
CA SER A 210 2.83 4.02 15.80
C SER A 210 2.19 2.63 15.99
N ILE A 211 2.91 1.56 15.63
CA ILE A 211 2.45 0.19 15.87
C ILE A 211 3.34 -0.51 16.91
N SER A 212 2.77 -1.50 17.60
CA SER A 212 3.48 -2.45 18.45
C SER A 212 3.26 -3.85 17.88
N SER A 213 4.23 -4.35 17.10
CA SER A 213 4.16 -5.67 16.47
C SER A 213 4.90 -6.71 17.29
N THR A 214 4.23 -7.83 17.56
CA THR A 214 4.81 -8.97 18.28
C THR A 214 4.91 -10.17 17.34
N VAL A 215 6.15 -10.57 17.02
CA VAL A 215 6.47 -11.69 16.13
C VAL A 215 6.73 -12.94 16.95
N SER A 216 5.74 -13.82 17.02
CA SER A 216 5.80 -15.06 17.81
C SER A 216 6.00 -16.32 16.95
N LYS A 217 6.07 -16.19 15.62
CA LYS A 217 6.35 -17.29 14.69
C LYS A 217 7.86 -17.47 14.50
N ALA A 218 8.36 -18.69 14.72
CA ALA A 218 9.77 -19.02 14.48
C ALA A 218 10.14 -18.84 13.01
N GLY A 219 11.27 -18.18 12.74
CA GLY A 219 11.69 -17.82 11.38
C GLY A 219 10.81 -16.77 10.69
N GLY A 220 9.77 -16.26 11.37
CA GLY A 220 8.81 -15.33 10.80
C GLY A 220 9.37 -13.93 10.62
N VAL A 221 8.91 -13.24 9.58
CA VAL A 221 9.27 -11.84 9.31
C VAL A 221 8.13 -10.93 9.77
N GLY A 222 8.42 -9.98 10.67
CA GLY A 222 7.45 -9.01 11.15
C GLY A 222 6.99 -8.07 10.05
N ILE A 223 7.89 -7.22 9.55
CA ILE A 223 7.63 -6.30 8.44
C ILE A 223 8.54 -6.66 7.28
N GLY A 224 8.01 -6.75 6.07
CA GLY A 224 8.79 -6.98 4.87
C GLY A 224 8.40 -6.05 3.74
N THR A 225 9.36 -5.66 2.91
CA THR A 225 9.11 -4.85 1.71
C THR A 225 9.02 -5.72 0.47
N VAL A 226 8.20 -5.30 -0.49
CA VAL A 226 8.29 -5.77 -1.89
C VAL A 226 9.52 -5.11 -2.54
N PRO A 227 10.27 -5.80 -3.41
CA PRO A 227 11.41 -5.21 -4.12
C PRO A 227 11.09 -3.85 -4.75
N GLY A 228 12.03 -2.90 -4.66
CA GLY A 228 11.85 -1.54 -5.19
C GLY A 228 10.96 -0.59 -4.36
N SER A 229 10.48 -1.02 -3.18
CA SER A 229 9.63 -0.17 -2.34
C SER A 229 10.43 0.85 -1.53
N ASN A 230 9.83 2.00 -1.22
CA ASN A 230 10.44 3.06 -0.39
C ASN A 230 9.51 3.45 0.78
N PRO A 231 9.23 2.51 1.69
CA PRO A 231 8.28 2.77 2.77
C PRO A 231 8.84 3.72 3.83
N THR A 232 7.94 4.34 4.59
CA THR A 232 8.29 5.00 5.86
C THR A 232 7.80 4.14 7.01
N ILE A 233 8.73 3.66 7.83
CA ILE A 233 8.44 2.90 9.05
C ILE A 233 8.94 3.73 10.24
N GLU A 234 8.04 4.17 11.11
CA GLU A 234 8.40 5.09 12.19
C GLU A 234 7.65 4.90 13.50
N ASN A 235 8.24 5.37 14.60
CA ASN A 235 7.62 5.46 15.93
C ASN A 235 6.99 4.13 16.39
N SER A 236 7.53 3.01 15.95
CA SER A 236 6.95 1.69 16.15
C SER A 236 7.82 0.83 17.05
N THR A 237 7.19 -0.07 17.78
CA THR A 237 7.87 -1.11 18.58
C THR A 237 7.69 -2.47 17.90
N ILE A 238 8.77 -3.23 17.77
CA ILE A 238 8.75 -4.59 17.22
C ILE A 238 9.39 -5.53 18.24
N LEU A 239 8.59 -6.44 18.78
CA LEU A 239 9.01 -7.44 19.75
C LEU A 239 9.13 -8.81 19.08
N LEU A 240 10.33 -9.38 19.09
CA LEU A 240 10.62 -10.71 18.58
C LEU A 240 10.55 -11.71 19.73
N GLN A 241 9.59 -12.63 19.68
CA GLN A 241 9.37 -13.63 20.73
C GLN A 241 9.69 -15.06 20.29
N ALA A 242 10.19 -15.24 19.07
CA ALA A 242 10.60 -16.54 18.56
C ALA A 242 12.05 -16.54 18.04
N VAL A 243 12.69 -17.71 18.08
CA VAL A 243 14.00 -17.94 17.46
C VAL A 243 13.94 -17.69 15.95
N ARG A 244 15.05 -17.22 15.37
CA ARG A 244 15.17 -16.90 13.93
C ARG A 244 14.16 -15.88 13.41
N ALA A 245 13.39 -15.23 14.28
CA ALA A 245 12.48 -14.17 13.88
C ALA A 245 13.26 -12.95 13.38
N LEU A 246 12.67 -12.27 12.39
CA LEU A 246 13.21 -11.07 11.78
C LEU A 246 12.23 -9.91 11.99
N ALA A 247 12.69 -8.80 12.53
CA ALA A 247 11.81 -7.64 12.75
C ALA A 247 11.43 -6.99 11.41
N VAL A 248 12.43 -6.66 10.60
CA VAL A 248 12.24 -5.98 9.31
C VAL A 248 13.12 -6.56 8.23
N ARG A 249 12.54 -6.89 7.08
CA ARG A 249 13.25 -7.25 5.85
C ARG A 249 13.06 -6.19 4.78
N TYR A 250 14.15 -5.59 4.33
CA TYR A 250 14.18 -4.82 3.08
C TYR A 250 14.63 -5.76 1.95
N SER A 251 13.71 -6.06 1.04
CA SER A 251 13.98 -6.86 -0.16
C SER A 251 14.71 -6.03 -1.22
N ASP A 252 15.37 -6.68 -2.18
CA ASP A 252 16.24 -6.06 -3.20
C ASP A 252 15.77 -4.70 -3.73
N ASN A 253 16.69 -3.73 -3.76
CA ASN A 253 16.48 -2.37 -4.24
C ASN A 253 15.41 -1.58 -3.46
N SER A 254 15.10 -1.97 -2.22
CA SER A 254 14.18 -1.21 -1.37
C SER A 254 14.91 -0.10 -0.60
N GLY A 255 14.38 1.11 -0.64
CA GLY A 255 14.87 2.25 0.11
C GLY A 255 13.91 2.65 1.23
N GLY A 256 13.68 3.96 1.37
CA GLY A 256 12.77 4.52 2.36
C GLY A 256 13.43 4.89 3.68
N VAL A 257 12.62 5.04 4.73
CA VAL A 257 13.05 5.53 6.04
C VAL A 257 12.60 4.57 7.12
N PHE A 258 13.53 4.20 8.00
CA PHE A 258 13.29 3.45 9.23
C PHE A 258 13.79 4.28 10.41
N ARG A 259 12.89 4.96 11.13
CA ARG A 259 13.32 5.88 12.21
C ARG A 259 12.48 5.87 13.46
N ASN A 260 13.09 6.23 14.59
CA ASN A 260 12.43 6.30 15.90
C ASN A 260 11.74 5.00 16.32
N ASN A 261 12.20 3.85 15.81
CA ASN A 261 11.63 2.57 16.14
C ASN A 261 12.40 1.89 17.27
N GLN A 262 11.72 1.02 18.01
CA GLN A 262 12.29 0.17 19.02
C GLN A 262 12.16 -1.29 18.60
N ILE A 263 13.28 -2.00 18.50
CA ILE A 263 13.29 -3.44 18.23
C ILE A 263 13.81 -4.14 19.48
N GLU A 264 13.09 -5.15 19.95
CA GLU A 264 13.48 -5.98 21.08
C GLU A 264 13.33 -7.47 20.75
N GLY A 265 14.20 -8.33 21.28
CA GLY A 265 14.09 -9.78 21.11
C GLY A 265 14.14 -10.50 22.46
N ASP A 266 13.04 -11.16 22.83
CA ASP A 266 12.74 -11.75 24.14
C ASP A 266 12.36 -13.25 24.15
N PRO A 267 12.84 -14.16 23.27
CA PRO A 267 12.70 -15.58 23.60
C PRO A 267 13.73 -15.92 24.69
N ALA A 268 13.27 -15.97 25.93
CA ALA A 268 14.06 -16.44 27.06
C ALA A 268 14.19 -17.97 27.00
N THR A 269 14.95 -18.50 26.04
CA THR A 269 15.28 -19.92 26.00
C THR A 269 16.76 -20.12 25.61
N ALA A 270 17.53 -20.55 26.62
CA ALA A 270 18.85 -21.16 26.60
C ALA A 270 20.06 -20.28 26.20
N ALA A 271 20.59 -19.55 27.18
CA ALA A 271 22.00 -19.16 27.18
C ALA A 271 22.84 -20.31 27.77
N THR A 272 23.54 -21.08 26.93
CA THR A 272 24.73 -21.82 27.36
C THR A 272 25.97 -21.12 26.84
N ALA A 273 27.01 -21.02 27.68
CA ALA A 273 28.24 -20.27 27.45
C ALA A 273 29.11 -20.87 26.32
N ALA A 274 28.78 -20.57 25.07
CA ALA A 274 29.64 -20.89 23.92
C ALA A 274 30.71 -19.79 23.69
N PRO A 275 31.86 -20.09 23.04
CA PRO A 275 32.85 -19.09 22.65
C PRO A 275 32.34 -18.15 21.55
N VAL A 276 32.93 -16.95 21.43
CA VAL A 276 32.48 -15.85 20.54
C VAL A 276 32.31 -16.28 19.07
N GLN A 277 33.22 -17.07 18.52
CA GLN A 277 33.14 -17.57 17.15
C GLN A 277 31.98 -18.55 16.93
N ALA A 278 31.65 -19.40 17.90
CA ALA A 278 30.50 -20.29 17.83
C ALA A 278 29.17 -19.51 17.92
N ARG A 279 29.17 -18.33 18.57
CA ARG A 279 28.00 -17.44 18.63
C ARG A 279 27.77 -16.71 17.31
N GLN A 280 28.82 -16.35 16.57
CA GLN A 280 28.71 -15.74 15.25
C GLN A 280 28.22 -16.72 14.18
N ALA A 281 28.54 -18.01 14.34
CA ALA A 281 28.08 -19.10 13.47
C ALA A 281 26.68 -19.63 13.83
N ALA A 282 26.11 -19.22 14.98
CA ALA A 282 24.80 -19.69 15.43
C ALA A 282 23.69 -19.16 14.52
N THR A 283 22.95 -20.07 13.88
CA THR A 283 21.85 -19.75 12.95
C THR A 283 20.51 -19.51 13.61
N ASP A 284 20.44 -19.66 14.94
CA ASP A 284 19.19 -19.62 15.71
C ASP A 284 18.85 -18.21 16.24
N GLY A 285 19.77 -17.26 16.09
CA GLY A 285 19.63 -15.89 16.53
C GLY A 285 18.53 -15.11 15.81
N THR A 286 17.92 -14.18 16.53
CA THR A 286 16.97 -13.20 15.95
C THR A 286 17.73 -12.09 15.23
N THR A 287 17.17 -11.61 14.11
CA THR A 287 17.72 -10.46 13.40
C THR A 287 16.77 -9.28 13.55
N GLY A 288 17.29 -8.10 13.89
CA GLY A 288 16.50 -6.88 13.95
C GLY A 288 16.08 -6.45 12.55
N ILE A 289 17.04 -5.97 11.78
CA ILE A 289 16.83 -5.50 10.41
C ILE A 289 17.72 -6.30 9.47
N GLN A 290 17.17 -6.78 8.37
CA GLN A 290 17.90 -7.44 7.30
C GLN A 290 17.74 -6.65 6.01
N LEU A 291 18.87 -6.35 5.37
CA LEU A 291 18.93 -5.67 4.08
C LEU A 291 19.41 -6.67 3.04
N ASP A 292 18.48 -7.10 2.18
CA ASP A 292 18.70 -8.02 1.08
C ASP A 292 18.98 -7.22 -0.19
N GLY A 293 19.88 -7.68 -1.05
CA GLY A 293 20.17 -7.05 -2.33
C GLY A 293 21.11 -5.85 -2.30
N ALA A 294 21.94 -5.73 -3.33
CA ALA A 294 22.99 -4.71 -3.42
C ALA A 294 22.46 -3.26 -3.41
N GLY A 295 21.24 -3.03 -3.90
CA GLY A 295 20.64 -1.69 -3.98
C GLY A 295 19.64 -1.36 -2.89
N SER A 296 19.34 -2.27 -1.96
CA SER A 296 18.49 -1.90 -0.82
C SER A 296 19.26 -0.89 0.02
N ALA A 297 18.72 0.29 0.30
CA ALA A 297 19.46 1.36 0.99
C ALA A 297 18.53 2.28 1.79
N PRO A 298 17.78 1.76 2.78
CA PRO A 298 16.95 2.59 3.64
C PRO A 298 17.81 3.50 4.54
N ALA A 299 17.27 4.66 4.89
CA ALA A 299 17.82 5.50 5.95
C ALA A 299 17.36 4.95 7.32
N ILE A 300 18.29 4.39 8.09
CA ILE A 300 18.05 3.79 9.40
C ILE A 300 18.61 4.74 10.47
N GLN A 301 17.72 5.48 11.13
CA GLN A 301 18.13 6.55 12.05
C GLN A 301 17.34 6.61 13.35
N PHE A 302 17.98 7.02 14.44
CA PHE A 302 17.31 7.27 15.73
C PHE A 302 16.58 6.05 16.32
N ASN A 303 16.94 4.83 15.91
CA ASN A 303 16.29 3.61 16.39
C ASN A 303 16.97 3.08 17.65
N ARG A 304 16.21 2.37 18.48
CA ARG A 304 16.71 1.59 19.61
C ARG A 304 16.63 0.10 19.27
N ILE A 305 17.76 -0.56 19.10
CA ILE A 305 17.83 -1.96 18.62
C ILE A 305 18.47 -2.83 19.70
N GLY A 306 17.65 -3.68 20.33
CA GLY A 306 18.07 -4.66 21.32
C GLY A 306 18.51 -5.98 20.69
N VAL A 307 19.66 -6.50 21.11
CA VAL A 307 20.23 -7.77 20.66
C VAL A 307 20.80 -8.61 21.81
N GLY A 308 21.15 -9.85 21.53
CA GLY A 308 22.03 -10.65 22.39
C GLY A 308 21.35 -11.38 23.54
N ARG A 309 20.03 -11.58 23.52
CA ARG A 309 19.39 -12.60 24.39
C ARG A 309 19.61 -14.02 23.88
N ILE A 310 19.92 -14.18 22.59
CA ILE A 310 20.21 -15.45 21.91
C ILE A 310 21.56 -15.34 21.19
N ALA A 311 22.33 -16.42 21.15
CA ALA A 311 23.56 -16.49 20.37
C ALA A 311 23.27 -16.26 18.87
N GLY A 312 24.08 -15.44 18.21
CA GLY A 312 23.89 -15.14 16.78
C GLY A 312 22.84 -14.07 16.50
N SER A 313 22.28 -13.42 17.53
CA SER A 313 21.41 -12.26 17.33
C SER A 313 22.18 -11.11 16.68
N VAL A 314 21.61 -10.53 15.62
CA VAL A 314 22.20 -9.41 14.88
C VAL A 314 21.24 -8.24 14.87
N GLY A 315 21.72 -7.03 15.16
CA GLY A 315 20.90 -5.82 15.14
C GLY A 315 20.52 -5.45 13.71
N ILE A 316 21.53 -5.18 12.89
CA ILE A 316 21.37 -4.95 11.44
C ILE A 316 22.27 -5.91 10.68
N ARG A 317 21.68 -6.66 9.74
CA ARG A 317 22.37 -7.60 8.87
C ARG A 317 22.32 -7.10 7.43
N ILE A 318 23.48 -6.86 6.84
CA ILE A 318 23.62 -6.42 5.44
C ILE A 318 24.18 -7.61 4.65
N LEU A 319 23.36 -8.20 3.78
CA LEU A 319 23.75 -9.41 3.05
C LEU A 319 24.53 -9.10 1.77
N GLN A 320 24.30 -7.94 1.14
CA GLN A 320 24.89 -7.59 -0.15
C GLN A 320 25.15 -6.08 -0.28
N GLY A 321 26.15 -5.74 -1.10
CA GLY A 321 26.48 -4.37 -1.51
C GLY A 321 27.51 -3.65 -0.63
N SER A 322 28.37 -2.85 -1.26
CA SER A 322 29.40 -2.01 -0.64
C SER A 322 29.01 -0.52 -0.56
N GLN A 323 27.75 -0.19 -0.86
CA GLN A 323 27.27 1.18 -0.94
C GLN A 323 27.18 1.84 0.44
N ALA A 324 27.44 3.15 0.48
CA ALA A 324 27.20 3.95 1.67
C ALA A 324 25.69 3.97 1.98
N ARG A 325 25.35 3.54 3.20
CA ARG A 325 23.97 3.55 3.71
C ARG A 325 23.89 4.57 4.83
N THR A 326 22.75 5.22 5.00
CA THR A 326 22.56 6.09 6.16
C THR A 326 22.15 5.25 7.36
N ILE A 327 23.13 4.80 8.14
CA ILE A 327 22.93 4.13 9.43
C ILE A 327 23.58 5.02 10.49
N SER A 328 22.80 5.92 11.08
CA SER A 328 23.29 6.94 12.01
C SER A 328 22.34 7.13 13.18
N ASP A 329 22.86 7.62 14.30
CA ASP A 329 22.08 8.03 15.47
C ASP A 329 21.25 6.92 16.12
N ASN A 330 21.55 5.65 15.82
CA ASN A 330 20.88 4.52 16.43
C ASN A 330 21.57 4.15 17.75
N THR A 331 20.79 3.62 18.68
CA THR A 331 21.28 3.03 19.92
C THR A 331 21.11 1.51 19.87
N PHE A 332 22.22 0.80 19.80
CA PHE A 332 22.28 -0.65 19.93
C PHE A 332 22.48 -1.03 21.40
N ILE A 333 21.76 -2.04 21.86
CA ILE A 333 21.81 -2.49 23.26
C ILE A 333 21.98 -4.01 23.32
N THR A 334 23.00 -4.50 24.02
CA THR A 334 23.08 -5.93 24.37
C THR A 334 22.50 -6.19 25.73
N ARG A 335 21.76 -7.29 25.89
CA ARG A 335 21.21 -7.69 27.20
C ARG A 335 21.90 -8.88 27.86
N SER A 336 22.73 -9.63 27.12
CA SER A 336 23.62 -10.65 27.68
C SER A 336 25.03 -10.43 27.15
N GLU A 337 26.03 -10.67 27.99
CA GLU A 337 27.42 -10.44 27.65
C GLU A 337 27.88 -11.30 26.48
N GLY A 338 28.45 -10.63 25.47
CA GLY A 338 29.17 -11.22 24.34
C GLY A 338 28.33 -12.06 23.37
N MET A 339 26.99 -11.92 23.36
CA MET A 339 26.11 -12.78 22.55
C MET A 339 25.62 -12.15 21.24
N GLY A 340 25.47 -10.82 21.21
CA GLY A 340 24.91 -10.09 20.08
C GLY A 340 25.96 -9.38 19.24
N VAL A 341 25.69 -9.30 17.93
CA VAL A 341 26.40 -8.41 17.00
C VAL A 341 25.53 -7.18 16.74
N GLY A 342 26.12 -6.00 16.80
CA GLY A 342 25.40 -4.76 16.52
C GLY A 342 25.03 -4.65 15.05
N ILE A 343 26.04 -4.56 14.19
CA ILE A 343 25.88 -4.50 12.73
C ILE A 343 26.76 -5.59 12.10
N GLN A 344 26.21 -6.35 11.16
CA GLN A 344 26.95 -7.29 10.34
C GLN A 344 26.96 -6.79 8.90
N VAL A 345 28.16 -6.58 8.35
CA VAL A 345 28.39 -6.11 6.98
C VAL A 345 28.96 -7.22 6.11
N VAL A 346 28.77 -7.14 4.80
CA VAL A 346 29.41 -8.04 3.84
C VAL A 346 30.90 -7.69 3.68
N ALA A 347 31.74 -8.69 3.42
CA ALA A 347 33.14 -8.49 3.07
C ALA A 347 33.30 -7.53 1.87
N GLY A 348 34.31 -6.66 1.93
CA GLY A 348 34.55 -5.62 0.91
C GLY A 348 33.80 -4.31 1.13
N THR A 349 33.05 -4.16 2.23
CA THR A 349 32.50 -2.85 2.65
C THR A 349 33.66 -1.90 2.98
N PRO A 350 33.72 -0.67 2.41
CA PRO A 350 34.83 0.25 2.64
C PRO A 350 34.99 0.60 4.13
N GLU A 351 36.23 0.66 4.62
CA GLU A 351 36.52 1.00 6.02
C GLU A 351 35.95 2.36 6.44
N THR A 352 35.90 3.32 5.52
CA THR A 352 35.29 4.64 5.75
C THR A 352 33.80 4.54 6.06
N VAL A 353 33.08 3.62 5.41
CA VAL A 353 31.66 3.36 5.64
C VAL A 353 31.46 2.67 6.99
N VAL A 354 32.30 1.67 7.30
CA VAL A 354 32.31 0.99 8.60
C VAL A 354 32.59 1.97 9.75
N ALA A 355 33.57 2.86 9.59
CA ALA A 355 33.91 3.89 10.56
C ALA A 355 32.76 4.88 10.79
N ALA A 356 32.04 5.27 9.73
CA ALA A 356 30.85 6.13 9.84
C ALA A 356 29.72 5.45 10.64
N TYR A 357 29.52 4.14 10.46
CA TYR A 357 28.55 3.37 11.27
C TYR A 357 28.96 3.29 12.74
N LEU A 358 30.25 3.22 13.05
CA LEU A 358 30.71 3.23 14.43
C LEU A 358 30.58 4.61 15.08
N ALA A 359 30.96 5.66 14.37
CA ALA A 359 31.06 7.02 14.92
C ALA A 359 29.69 7.62 15.26
N ASN A 360 28.67 7.36 14.43
CA ASN A 360 27.36 7.98 14.59
C ASN A 360 26.36 7.10 15.35
N ASN A 361 26.70 5.87 15.73
CA ASN A 361 25.80 5.00 16.49
C ASN A 361 26.34 4.74 17.90
N ARG A 362 25.43 4.61 18.87
CA ARG A 362 25.76 4.30 20.25
C ARG A 362 25.62 2.79 20.49
N PHE A 363 26.65 2.17 21.03
CA PHE A 363 26.65 0.75 21.41
C PHE A 363 26.73 0.64 22.94
N GLN A 364 25.66 0.16 23.57
CA GLN A 364 25.55 -0.02 25.01
C GLN A 364 25.65 -1.50 25.40
N GLY A 365 26.57 -1.82 26.33
CA GLY A 365 26.80 -3.19 26.80
C GLY A 365 27.93 -3.92 26.07
N ASN A 366 28.15 -5.16 26.47
CA ASN A 366 29.24 -6.01 26.00
C ASN A 366 28.79 -6.80 24.77
N PHE A 367 29.01 -6.24 23.58
CA PHE A 367 28.80 -6.93 22.30
C PHE A 367 29.85 -8.02 22.06
N ALA A 368 29.47 -9.06 21.32
CA ALA A 368 30.45 -9.97 20.71
C ALA A 368 31.35 -9.17 19.77
N GLU A 369 30.70 -8.44 18.85
CA GLU A 369 31.31 -7.46 17.96
C GLU A 369 30.32 -6.32 17.74
N ARG A 370 30.81 -5.07 17.79
CA ARG A 370 29.97 -3.92 17.45
C ARG A 370 29.66 -3.91 15.96
N ILE A 371 30.70 -4.15 15.16
CA ILE A 371 30.59 -4.44 13.74
C ILE A 371 31.34 -5.73 13.44
N SER A 372 30.67 -6.63 12.74
CA SER A 372 31.22 -7.87 12.22
C SER A 372 31.30 -7.82 10.70
N VAL A 373 32.45 -8.16 10.14
CA VAL A 373 32.59 -8.38 8.69
C VAL A 373 32.32 -9.86 8.44
N GLY A 374 31.16 -10.16 7.86
CA GLY A 374 30.80 -11.53 7.53
C GLY A 374 31.80 -12.14 6.53
N PRO A 375 31.96 -13.48 6.52
CA PRO A 375 32.70 -14.14 5.46
C PRO A 375 32.10 -13.75 4.10
N VAL A 376 32.96 -13.59 3.08
CA VAL A 376 32.50 -13.44 1.68
C VAL A 376 31.45 -14.52 1.45
N PRO A 377 30.24 -14.20 0.97
CA PRO A 377 29.28 -15.24 0.62
C PRO A 377 29.98 -16.14 -0.38
N THR A 378 30.24 -17.39 0.02
CA THR A 378 30.70 -18.41 -0.92
C THR A 378 29.69 -18.36 -2.05
N PRO A 379 30.10 -18.10 -3.30
CA PRO A 379 29.15 -18.08 -4.40
C PRO A 379 28.37 -19.38 -4.30
N THR A 380 27.05 -19.29 -4.15
CA THR A 380 26.19 -20.45 -4.31
C THR A 380 26.65 -21.05 -5.63
N PRO A 381 27.24 -22.26 -5.66
CA PRO A 381 27.72 -22.81 -6.91
C PRO A 381 26.53 -22.76 -7.85
N GLU A 382 26.67 -21.97 -8.92
CA GLU A 382 25.74 -22.01 -10.03
C GLU A 382 25.65 -23.50 -10.35
N LEU A 383 24.46 -24.07 -10.15
CA LEU A 383 24.24 -25.48 -10.44
C LEU A 383 24.67 -25.62 -11.89
N THR A 384 25.84 -26.20 -12.10
CA THR A 384 26.29 -26.62 -13.41
C THR A 384 25.12 -27.43 -13.91
N PRO A 385 24.46 -27.07 -15.02
CA PRO A 385 23.30 -27.81 -15.49
C PRO A 385 23.75 -29.26 -15.54
N THR A 386 23.21 -30.07 -14.63
CA THR A 386 23.50 -31.50 -14.59
C THR A 386 23.26 -31.99 -16.01
N PRO A 387 24.24 -32.65 -16.66
CA PRO A 387 24.02 -33.19 -17.99
C PRO A 387 22.73 -33.97 -17.92
N THR A 388 21.77 -33.57 -18.77
CA THR A 388 20.47 -34.22 -18.84
C THR A 388 20.75 -35.71 -19.01
N PRO A 389 20.34 -36.59 -18.07
CA PRO A 389 20.61 -38.00 -18.23
C PRO A 389 20.02 -38.43 -19.56
N GLU A 390 20.85 -39.08 -20.38
CA GLU A 390 20.43 -39.70 -21.63
C GLU A 390 19.16 -40.52 -21.34
N PRO A 391 18.09 -40.37 -22.13
CA PRO A 391 16.82 -41.01 -21.83
C PRO A 391 17.03 -42.53 -21.75
N THR A 392 16.98 -43.05 -20.53
CA THR A 392 16.89 -44.49 -20.29
C THR A 392 15.70 -45.03 -21.11
N PRO A 393 15.88 -46.11 -21.89
CA PRO A 393 14.81 -46.68 -22.69
C PRO A 393 13.62 -46.99 -21.79
N ARG A 394 12.50 -46.34 -22.10
CA ARG A 394 11.22 -46.48 -21.41
C ARG A 394 10.83 -47.95 -21.42
N LEU A 395 10.83 -48.59 -20.25
CA LEU A 395 10.21 -49.90 -20.08
C LEU A 395 8.73 -49.75 -20.46
N THR A 396 8.32 -50.58 -21.40
CA THR A 396 6.94 -50.72 -21.88
C THR A 396 6.03 -50.95 -20.67
N PRO A 397 5.05 -50.08 -20.39
CA PRO A 397 4.11 -50.32 -19.30
C PRO A 397 3.32 -51.59 -19.61
N THR A 398 3.35 -52.54 -18.67
CA THR A 398 2.43 -53.68 -18.65
C THR A 398 0.99 -53.16 -18.70
N PRO A 399 0.12 -53.74 -19.55
CA PRO A 399 -1.25 -53.27 -19.72
C PRO A 399 -2.02 -53.33 -18.41
N ILE A 400 -2.54 -52.18 -17.99
CA ILE A 400 -3.49 -52.06 -16.89
C ILE A 400 -4.80 -52.76 -17.32
N PRO A 401 -5.36 -53.67 -16.52
CA PRO A 401 -6.63 -54.31 -16.85
C PRO A 401 -7.74 -53.27 -16.99
N ALA A 402 -8.55 -53.45 -18.04
CA ALA A 402 -9.60 -52.51 -18.43
C ALA A 402 -10.57 -52.24 -17.27
N PRO A 403 -10.95 -50.97 -17.03
CA PRO A 403 -11.94 -50.64 -16.02
C PRO A 403 -13.29 -51.27 -16.40
N THR A 404 -13.88 -51.98 -15.45
CA THR A 404 -15.24 -52.51 -15.52
C THR A 404 -16.23 -51.38 -15.84
N PRO A 405 -17.13 -51.54 -16.83
CA PRO A 405 -18.07 -50.50 -17.21
C PRO A 405 -19.01 -50.16 -16.06
N ARG A 406 -19.04 -48.88 -15.69
CA ARG A 406 -19.99 -48.30 -14.74
C ARG A 406 -21.40 -48.38 -15.34
N PRO A 407 -22.43 -48.75 -14.56
CA PRO A 407 -23.80 -48.82 -15.06
C PRO A 407 -24.26 -47.47 -15.63
N THR A 408 -24.86 -47.54 -16.81
CA THR A 408 -25.49 -46.43 -17.52
C THR A 408 -26.59 -45.79 -16.66
N PRO A 409 -26.53 -44.48 -16.39
CA PRO A 409 -27.64 -43.80 -15.73
C PRO A 409 -28.87 -43.83 -16.65
N ARG A 410 -30.01 -44.25 -16.08
CA ARG A 410 -31.33 -44.26 -16.69
C ARG A 410 -31.68 -42.84 -17.20
N PRO A 411 -32.24 -42.69 -18.41
CA PRO A 411 -32.60 -41.38 -18.93
C PRO A 411 -33.61 -40.69 -18.01
N THR A 412 -33.25 -39.49 -17.55
CA THR A 412 -34.18 -38.54 -16.94
C THR A 412 -35.21 -38.10 -17.99
N PRO A 413 -36.50 -38.09 -17.66
CA PRO A 413 -37.55 -37.68 -18.60
C PRO A 413 -37.36 -36.22 -19.01
N THR A 414 -37.47 -35.99 -20.31
CA THR A 414 -37.49 -34.68 -20.97
C THR A 414 -38.61 -33.83 -20.38
N PRO A 415 -38.35 -32.59 -19.91
CA PRO A 415 -39.42 -31.66 -19.58
C PRO A 415 -40.25 -31.38 -20.82
N ALA A 416 -41.58 -31.40 -20.68
CA ALA A 416 -42.52 -31.02 -21.73
C ALA A 416 -42.28 -29.57 -22.18
N PRO A 417 -42.47 -29.26 -23.48
CA PRO A 417 -42.30 -27.91 -23.98
C PRO A 417 -43.27 -26.95 -23.29
N THR A 418 -42.71 -25.91 -22.67
CA THR A 418 -43.46 -24.74 -22.20
C THR A 418 -44.15 -24.05 -23.38
N PRO A 419 -45.42 -23.64 -23.24
CA PRO A 419 -46.17 -22.99 -24.31
C PRO A 419 -45.50 -21.69 -24.74
N THR A 420 -45.40 -21.52 -26.06
CA THR A 420 -44.99 -20.29 -26.74
C THR A 420 -45.91 -19.13 -26.31
N PRO A 421 -45.37 -18.00 -25.84
CA PRO A 421 -46.18 -16.79 -25.66
C PRO A 421 -46.67 -16.29 -27.02
N GLU A 422 -47.96 -16.04 -27.12
CA GLU A 422 -48.64 -15.40 -28.25
C GLU A 422 -48.00 -14.04 -28.56
N LEU A 423 -47.68 -13.82 -29.83
CA LEU A 423 -47.21 -12.54 -30.34
C LEU A 423 -48.32 -11.51 -30.22
N THR A 424 -48.21 -10.60 -29.26
CA THR A 424 -48.99 -9.37 -29.23
C THR A 424 -48.71 -8.52 -30.48
N PRO A 425 -49.74 -7.99 -31.15
CA PRO A 425 -49.59 -7.29 -32.42
C PRO A 425 -48.75 -6.01 -32.28
N THR A 426 -47.84 -5.84 -33.24
CA THR A 426 -47.07 -4.63 -33.49
C THR A 426 -47.99 -3.41 -33.66
N PRO A 427 -47.75 -2.29 -32.95
CA PRO A 427 -48.44 -1.04 -33.23
C PRO A 427 -48.04 -0.52 -34.61
N THR A 428 -49.06 -0.24 -35.43
CA THR A 428 -49.01 0.47 -36.71
C THR A 428 -48.29 1.82 -36.59
N PRO A 429 -47.36 2.17 -37.49
CA PRO A 429 -46.75 3.49 -37.53
C PRO A 429 -47.78 4.57 -37.87
N GLU A 430 -47.80 5.63 -37.07
CA GLU A 430 -48.59 6.85 -37.26
C GLU A 430 -48.15 7.61 -38.54
N PRO A 431 -49.04 8.40 -39.16
CA PRO A 431 -48.76 9.06 -40.44
C PRO A 431 -47.63 10.09 -40.33
N THR A 432 -46.72 10.03 -41.30
CA THR A 432 -45.73 11.06 -41.61
C THR A 432 -46.38 12.45 -41.76
N PRO A 433 -45.94 13.48 -41.02
CA PRO A 433 -46.36 14.85 -41.28
C PRO A 433 -45.79 15.38 -42.60
N ARG A 434 -46.68 16.02 -43.36
CA ARG A 434 -46.46 16.69 -44.64
C ARG A 434 -45.39 17.77 -44.51
N LEU A 435 -44.35 17.70 -45.35
CA LEU A 435 -43.32 18.72 -45.49
C LEU A 435 -43.95 20.05 -45.94
N THR A 436 -43.81 21.08 -45.10
CA THR A 436 -43.95 22.47 -45.49
C THR A 436 -42.71 22.91 -46.28
N PRO A 437 -42.85 23.69 -47.36
CA PRO A 437 -41.72 24.16 -48.14
C PRO A 437 -40.87 25.14 -47.31
N THR A 438 -39.58 24.82 -47.17
CA THR A 438 -38.54 25.72 -46.65
C THR A 438 -38.36 26.94 -47.58
N PRO A 439 -38.26 28.17 -47.04
CA PRO A 439 -37.94 29.35 -47.83
C PRO A 439 -36.52 29.27 -48.40
N ILE A 440 -36.37 29.78 -49.62
CA ILE A 440 -35.11 29.96 -50.34
C ILE A 440 -34.22 30.93 -49.54
N PRO A 441 -32.98 30.56 -49.17
CA PRO A 441 -32.03 31.50 -48.57
C PRO A 441 -31.56 32.52 -49.61
N GLU A 442 -31.48 33.78 -49.19
CA GLU A 442 -30.84 34.88 -49.91
C GLU A 442 -29.37 34.59 -50.26
N PRO A 443 -28.81 35.25 -51.29
CA PRO A 443 -27.41 35.09 -51.68
C PRO A 443 -26.46 35.49 -50.56
N ILE A 444 -25.59 34.57 -50.18
CA ILE A 444 -24.51 34.79 -49.21
C ILE A 444 -23.52 35.82 -49.79
N PRO A 445 -23.19 36.91 -49.08
CA PRO A 445 -22.18 37.87 -49.52
C PRO A 445 -20.78 37.24 -49.56
N ARG A 446 -20.01 37.67 -50.56
CA ARG A 446 -18.62 37.29 -50.84
C ARG A 446 -17.75 37.31 -49.57
N PRO A 447 -16.99 36.25 -49.26
CA PRO A 447 -16.12 36.24 -48.10
C PRO A 447 -15.06 37.35 -48.23
N THR A 448 -15.01 38.20 -47.22
CA THR A 448 -13.86 39.05 -46.89
C THR A 448 -12.63 38.17 -46.67
N PRO A 449 -11.43 38.61 -47.08
CA PRO A 449 -10.21 37.83 -46.89
C PRO A 449 -10.01 37.55 -45.40
N THR A 450 -9.96 36.26 -45.08
CA THR A 450 -9.64 35.74 -43.75
C THR A 450 -8.31 36.36 -43.30
N PRO A 451 -8.21 36.96 -42.11
CA PRO A 451 -6.92 37.40 -41.60
C PRO A 451 -6.00 36.18 -41.54
N THR A 452 -4.80 36.35 -42.11
CA THR A 452 -3.70 35.40 -42.05
C THR A 452 -3.56 34.90 -40.60
N PRO A 453 -3.48 33.58 -40.35
CA PRO A 453 -3.28 33.08 -39.00
C PRO A 453 -2.00 33.71 -38.44
N THR A 454 -2.17 34.60 -37.46
CA THR A 454 -1.09 35.02 -36.60
C THR A 454 -0.58 33.77 -35.93
N LEU A 455 0.70 33.46 -36.14
CA LEU A 455 1.39 32.39 -35.43
C LEU A 455 1.11 32.57 -33.94
N THR A 456 0.30 31.69 -33.38
CA THR A 456 0.16 31.56 -31.94
C THR A 456 1.57 31.42 -31.39
N PRO A 457 2.02 32.27 -30.45
CA PRO A 457 3.37 32.12 -29.91
C PRO A 457 3.47 30.71 -29.35
N THR A 458 4.39 29.92 -29.89
CA THR A 458 4.78 28.62 -29.35
C THR A 458 4.93 28.80 -27.84
N PRO A 459 4.26 28.01 -26.99
CA PRO A 459 4.43 28.10 -25.55
C PRO A 459 5.94 28.11 -25.27
N ALA A 460 6.42 29.11 -24.53
CA ALA A 460 7.82 29.16 -24.14
C ALA A 460 8.11 27.89 -23.34
N GLY A 461 8.72 26.90 -23.99
CA GLY A 461 9.07 25.65 -23.34
C GLY A 461 10.03 25.91 -22.20
N VAL A 462 9.97 25.08 -21.17
CA VAL A 462 10.86 25.21 -20.03
C VAL A 462 12.27 24.78 -20.44
N THR A 463 13.29 25.51 -19.98
CA THR A 463 14.67 25.28 -20.42
C THR A 463 15.59 24.77 -19.32
N ILE A 464 16.53 23.91 -19.70
CA ILE A 464 17.69 23.52 -18.89
C ILE A 464 18.95 23.75 -19.71
N THR A 465 19.97 24.37 -19.11
CA THR A 465 21.28 24.54 -19.74
C THR A 465 22.23 23.43 -19.33
N ILE A 466 22.76 22.68 -20.30
CA ILE A 466 23.73 21.61 -20.14
C ILE A 466 24.94 21.92 -21.04
N PRO A 467 26.09 22.32 -20.48
CA PRO A 467 27.27 22.63 -21.28
C PRO A 467 27.81 21.41 -22.03
N GLY A 468 28.17 21.61 -23.30
CA GLY A 468 28.83 20.59 -24.12
C GLY A 468 27.87 19.59 -24.76
N LEU A 469 26.60 19.97 -24.94
CA LEU A 469 25.61 19.09 -25.55
C LEU A 469 25.96 18.76 -27.02
N PRO A 470 25.95 17.47 -27.42
CA PRO A 470 26.08 17.09 -28.82
C PRO A 470 24.91 17.61 -29.66
N ALA A 471 25.19 17.98 -30.92
CA ALA A 471 24.14 18.35 -31.86
C ALA A 471 23.14 17.20 -32.05
N GLY A 472 21.84 17.48 -31.88
CA GLY A 472 20.78 16.46 -31.96
C GLY A 472 20.65 15.56 -30.73
N ALA A 473 21.27 15.91 -29.61
CA ALA A 473 21.10 15.16 -28.37
C ALA A 473 19.63 15.12 -27.91
N THR A 474 19.21 13.99 -27.37
CA THR A 474 17.93 13.82 -26.68
C THR A 474 18.18 13.80 -25.18
N VAL A 475 17.41 14.61 -24.44
CA VAL A 475 17.49 14.68 -22.98
C VAL A 475 16.20 14.15 -22.36
N ARG A 476 16.33 13.18 -21.46
CA ARG A 476 15.21 12.55 -20.76
C ARG A 476 15.38 12.75 -19.26
N VAL A 477 14.32 13.25 -18.63
CA VAL A 477 14.22 13.39 -17.18
C VAL A 477 13.42 12.20 -16.65
N THR A 478 13.96 11.52 -15.67
CA THR A 478 13.35 10.31 -15.10
C THR A 478 13.31 10.37 -13.57
N GLY A 479 12.42 9.58 -12.98
CA GLY A 479 12.36 9.37 -11.53
C GLY A 479 13.57 8.61 -10.97
N ALA A 480 13.57 8.41 -9.66
CA ALA A 480 14.62 7.64 -8.99
C ALA A 480 14.71 6.21 -9.56
N GLY A 481 15.92 5.82 -10.00
CA GLY A 481 16.16 4.52 -10.66
C GLY A 481 15.92 4.49 -12.18
N GLY A 482 15.69 5.63 -12.83
CA GLY A 482 15.56 5.70 -14.30
C GLY A 482 14.13 5.53 -14.83
N SER A 483 13.13 5.50 -13.94
CA SER A 483 11.70 5.42 -14.28
C SER A 483 10.84 6.06 -13.18
N PRO A 484 9.65 6.60 -13.49
CA PRO A 484 9.08 6.80 -14.83
C PRO A 484 9.82 7.89 -15.61
N VAL A 485 9.58 7.97 -16.92
CA VAL A 485 10.00 9.14 -17.72
C VAL A 485 9.08 10.31 -17.36
N ILE A 486 9.66 11.33 -16.75
CA ILE A 486 8.96 12.53 -16.27
C ILE A 486 8.82 13.55 -17.41
N ALA A 487 9.90 13.78 -18.16
CA ALA A 487 9.92 14.69 -19.29
C ALA A 487 10.92 14.23 -20.35
N THR A 488 10.67 14.57 -21.61
CA THR A 488 11.60 14.37 -22.73
C THR A 488 11.73 15.67 -23.50
N SER A 489 12.95 16.03 -23.89
CA SER A 489 13.24 17.26 -24.63
C SER A 489 12.50 17.29 -25.97
N THR A 490 11.91 18.43 -26.32
CA THR A 490 11.30 18.67 -27.64
C THR A 490 12.32 19.18 -28.64
N SER A 491 13.33 19.93 -28.19
CA SER A 491 14.45 20.38 -29.01
C SER A 491 15.67 20.71 -28.16
N VAL A 492 16.84 20.73 -28.81
CA VAL A 492 18.12 21.17 -28.24
C VAL A 492 18.72 22.20 -29.18
N SER A 493 19.12 23.36 -28.64
CA SER A 493 19.76 24.45 -29.37
C SER A 493 21.02 24.88 -28.61
N GLY A 494 22.19 24.52 -29.13
CA GLY A 494 23.45 24.67 -28.41
C GLY A 494 23.42 23.91 -27.07
N ASP A 495 23.75 24.61 -25.99
CA ASP A 495 23.72 24.06 -24.62
C ASP A 495 22.32 24.10 -23.98
N VAL A 496 21.30 24.60 -24.68
CA VAL A 496 19.96 24.78 -24.12
C VAL A 496 19.02 23.67 -24.59
N VAL A 497 18.43 22.98 -23.62
CA VAL A 497 17.41 21.94 -23.82
C VAL A 497 16.04 22.54 -23.57
N ILE A 498 15.08 22.30 -24.46
CA ILE A 498 13.71 22.79 -24.35
C ILE A 498 12.77 21.61 -24.07
N PHE A 499 11.85 21.79 -23.13
CA PHE A 499 10.83 20.81 -22.74
C PHE A 499 9.41 21.35 -23.02
N PRO A 500 8.41 20.45 -23.21
CA PRO A 500 7.07 20.85 -23.64
C PRO A 500 6.23 21.53 -22.54
N GLY A 501 6.65 21.47 -21.28
CA GLY A 501 5.95 22.07 -20.15
C GLY A 501 6.72 21.90 -18.84
N PRO A 502 6.21 22.48 -17.73
CA PRO A 502 6.86 22.41 -16.43
C PRO A 502 6.85 20.98 -15.86
N PHE A 503 7.88 20.65 -15.11
CA PHE A 503 8.02 19.35 -14.45
C PHE A 503 8.85 19.45 -13.17
N THR A 504 8.80 18.42 -12.33
CA THR A 504 9.59 18.34 -11.12
C THR A 504 10.59 17.19 -11.21
N ILE A 505 11.86 17.49 -10.97
CA ILE A 505 12.90 16.46 -10.81
C ILE A 505 12.92 16.06 -9.33
N PRO A 506 12.46 14.85 -8.95
CA PRO A 506 12.44 14.43 -7.55
C PRO A 506 13.85 14.20 -7.01
N PHE A 507 13.98 14.02 -5.69
CA PHE A 507 15.20 13.46 -5.09
C PHE A 507 15.48 12.08 -5.71
N GLY A 508 16.73 11.84 -6.12
CA GLY A 508 17.15 10.65 -6.86
C GLY A 508 16.81 10.66 -8.35
N GLY A 509 16.08 11.67 -8.84
CA GLY A 509 15.75 11.82 -10.26
C GLY A 509 16.98 12.01 -11.14
N GLN A 510 16.88 11.56 -12.39
CA GLN A 510 18.00 11.56 -13.33
C GLN A 510 17.72 12.43 -14.56
N VAL A 511 18.71 13.21 -14.99
CA VAL A 511 18.73 13.87 -16.30
C VAL A 511 19.71 13.10 -17.19
N ARG A 512 19.19 12.39 -18.19
CA ARG A 512 19.97 11.54 -19.09
C ARG A 512 20.08 12.19 -20.46
N VAL A 513 21.31 12.33 -20.94
CA VAL A 513 21.66 12.90 -22.26
C VAL A 513 22.17 11.79 -23.17
N THR A 514 21.62 11.69 -24.37
CA THR A 514 22.06 10.75 -25.41
C THR A 514 22.23 11.48 -26.74
N PRO A 515 23.39 11.41 -27.42
CA PRO A 515 24.60 10.66 -27.03
C PRO A 515 25.37 11.29 -25.86
N ALA A 516 26.36 10.58 -25.32
CA ALA A 516 27.19 11.05 -24.20
C ALA A 516 27.94 12.35 -24.54
N ILE A 517 28.02 13.23 -23.55
CA ILE A 517 28.85 14.43 -23.57
C ILE A 517 30.32 14.00 -23.39
N PRO A 518 31.25 14.37 -24.29
CA PRO A 518 32.65 13.93 -24.21
C PRO A 518 33.42 14.40 -22.96
N LEU A 519 33.08 15.57 -22.44
CA LEU A 519 33.69 16.18 -21.25
C LEU A 519 32.58 16.74 -20.34
N PRO A 520 31.85 15.89 -19.62
CA PRO A 520 30.71 16.34 -18.84
C PRO A 520 31.17 17.14 -17.61
N GLY A 521 30.58 18.31 -17.39
CA GLY A 521 30.69 19.14 -16.18
C GLY A 521 29.39 19.10 -15.36
N PRO A 522 29.40 19.37 -14.04
CA PRO A 522 28.18 19.45 -13.24
C PRO A 522 27.26 20.54 -13.79
N ILE A 523 25.95 20.32 -13.74
CA ILE A 523 24.95 21.25 -14.26
C ILE A 523 24.14 21.88 -13.13
N ARG A 524 23.55 23.05 -13.37
CA ARG A 524 22.64 23.70 -12.42
C ARG A 524 21.23 23.71 -12.98
N VAL A 525 20.27 23.20 -12.20
CA VAL A 525 18.84 23.21 -12.53
C VAL A 525 18.08 23.77 -11.33
N GLY A 526 17.29 24.84 -11.54
CA GLY A 526 16.50 25.47 -10.46
C GLY A 526 17.33 25.87 -9.23
N GLY A 527 18.59 26.28 -9.43
CA GLY A 527 19.52 26.65 -8.35
C GLY A 527 20.26 25.48 -7.69
N THR A 528 19.88 24.23 -7.98
CA THR A 528 20.53 23.03 -7.44
C THR A 528 21.58 22.49 -8.41
N THR A 529 22.75 22.10 -7.89
CA THR A 529 23.81 21.48 -8.71
C THR A 529 23.59 19.97 -8.79
N LEU A 530 23.43 19.46 -10.01
CA LEU A 530 23.37 18.02 -10.29
C LEU A 530 24.78 17.53 -10.62
N THR A 531 25.18 16.44 -9.98
CA THR A 531 26.50 15.84 -10.15
C THR A 531 26.48 14.81 -11.27
N ILE A 532 27.59 14.76 -12.02
CA ILE A 532 27.77 13.78 -13.09
C ILE A 532 28.01 12.42 -12.46
N PHE A 533 27.39 11.39 -13.02
CA PHE A 533 27.76 10.01 -12.76
C PHE A 533 28.30 9.39 -14.05
N ASP A 534 29.57 8.98 -14.02
CA ASP A 534 30.11 8.10 -15.08
C ASP A 534 29.56 6.70 -14.84
N ASN A 535 28.85 6.16 -15.83
CA ASN A 535 28.13 4.91 -15.69
C ASN A 535 28.71 3.85 -16.62
N THR A 536 29.55 2.98 -16.07
CA THR A 536 30.06 1.76 -16.71
C THR A 536 28.95 0.78 -17.12
N THR A 537 27.69 1.04 -16.75
CA THR A 537 26.52 0.21 -17.13
C THR A 537 25.71 0.71 -18.32
N ASN A 538 26.03 1.89 -18.90
CA ASN A 538 25.31 2.45 -20.05
C ASN A 538 26.26 3.18 -21.03
N PRO A 539 27.04 2.44 -21.85
CA PRO A 539 27.95 3.05 -22.82
C PRO A 539 27.16 3.91 -23.82
N GLY A 540 27.49 5.20 -23.91
CA GLY A 540 26.91 6.13 -24.90
C GLY A 540 25.91 7.18 -24.37
N SER A 541 25.72 7.31 -23.06
CA SER A 541 24.90 8.39 -22.46
C SER A 541 25.56 9.04 -21.24
N THR A 542 25.35 10.34 -21.03
CA THR A 542 25.75 11.05 -19.79
C THR A 542 24.56 11.19 -18.87
N THR A 543 24.71 10.87 -17.58
CA THR A 543 23.62 10.94 -16.60
C THR A 543 23.98 11.85 -15.43
N TYR A 544 23.06 12.75 -15.08
CA TYR A 544 23.15 13.65 -13.94
C TYR A 544 22.12 13.28 -12.88
N PHE A 545 22.50 13.29 -11.60
CA PHE A 545 21.59 12.94 -10.50
C PHE A 545 21.23 14.16 -9.66
N ASN A 546 19.95 14.26 -9.30
CA ASN A 546 19.51 15.15 -8.24
C ASN A 546 19.65 14.47 -6.87
N LEU A 547 20.69 14.82 -6.12
CA LEU A 547 20.88 14.38 -4.73
C LEU A 547 20.38 15.41 -3.71
N GLY A 548 19.77 16.50 -4.18
CA GLY A 548 19.16 17.56 -3.38
C GLY A 548 17.64 17.46 -3.32
N PRO A 549 16.96 18.47 -2.75
CA PRO A 549 15.49 18.52 -2.72
C PRO A 549 14.89 18.47 -4.13
N ALA A 550 13.58 18.21 -4.21
CA ALA A 550 12.87 18.20 -5.50
C ALA A 550 12.99 19.57 -6.19
N ILE A 551 13.34 19.55 -7.48
CA ILE A 551 13.59 20.74 -8.29
C ILE A 551 12.38 20.96 -9.19
N SER A 552 11.63 22.03 -8.97
CA SER A 552 10.59 22.47 -9.91
C SER A 552 11.22 23.25 -11.06
N VAL A 553 10.96 22.80 -12.28
CA VAL A 553 11.46 23.38 -13.52
C VAL A 553 10.24 23.96 -14.21
N ASN A 554 10.11 25.30 -14.19
CA ASN A 554 8.93 26.04 -14.60
C ASN A 554 9.20 27.00 -15.76
#